data_AF-A0A1Y2QIX2-F1
#
_entry.id   AF-A0A1Y2QIX2-F1
#
_cell.length_a   1.000
_cell.length_b   1.000
_cell.length_c   1.000
_cell.angle_alpha   90.00
_cell.angle_beta   90.00
_cell.angle_gamma   90.00
#
_symmetry.space_group_name_H-M   'P 1'
#
loop_
_entity.id
_entity.type
_entity.pdbx_description
1 polymer ?
#
loop_
_entity_poly.entity_id
_entity_poly.type
_entity_poly.pdbx_seq_one_letter_code
_entity_poly.pdbx_strand_id
1 'polypeptide(L)'
;MCEFFVKADPIQYEQRSRTVRMHGVLTSIRLENMVWDILAEMAEDEGCTTNALIAQFHDEVLAHRGEVPNFASFLRVTCMRYLRRRMMEMERLRADTPDLPVQATGTHGRSLPAASGTVAPLRPR
;
A
#
# COMPACT_ATOMS: atom_id res chain seq x y z
N MET A 1 1.84 6.86 -24.82
CA MET A 1 1.34 6.88 -23.42
C MET A 1 1.54 5.47 -22.87
N CYS A 2 2.21 5.30 -21.73
CA CYS A 2 2.61 3.98 -21.22
C CYS A 2 1.38 3.11 -20.91
N GLU A 3 1.44 1.80 -21.17
CA GLU A 3 0.38 0.83 -20.86
C GLU A 3 -0.07 0.90 -19.40
N PHE A 4 0.84 1.24 -18.50
CA PHE A 4 0.61 1.41 -17.07
C PHE A 4 -0.58 2.32 -16.75
N PHE A 5 -0.73 3.45 -17.46
CA PHE A 5 -1.81 4.40 -17.19
C PHE A 5 -3.13 4.03 -17.88
N VAL A 6 -3.06 3.30 -19.00
CA VAL A 6 -4.24 2.95 -19.81
C VAL A 6 -4.92 1.68 -19.31
N LYS A 7 -4.17 0.78 -18.67
CA LYS A 7 -4.67 -0.48 -18.11
C LYS A 7 -5.12 -0.36 -16.64
N ALA A 8 -5.31 0.86 -16.13
CA ALA A 8 -5.88 1.05 -14.80
C ALA A 8 -7.28 0.40 -14.74
N ASP A 9 -7.52 -0.40 -13.69
CA ASP A 9 -8.81 -1.05 -13.49
C ASP A 9 -9.91 0.03 -13.41
N PRO A 10 -10.95 -0.04 -14.27
CA PRO A 10 -12.06 0.91 -14.25
C PRO A 10 -12.67 1.16 -12.88
N ILE A 11 -12.70 0.14 -12.02
CA ILE A 11 -13.27 0.29 -10.68
C ILE A 11 -12.51 1.33 -9.86
N GLN A 12 -11.23 1.56 -10.10
CA GLN A 12 -10.39 2.45 -9.29
C GLN A 12 -10.74 3.93 -9.47
N TYR A 13 -11.15 4.34 -10.68
CA TYR A 13 -11.55 5.72 -10.99
C TYR A 13 -13.07 5.92 -11.02
N GLU A 14 -13.87 4.88 -10.76
CA GLU A 14 -15.30 5.02 -10.49
C GLU A 14 -15.54 5.85 -9.22
N GLN A 15 -16.49 6.76 -9.30
CA GLN A 15 -16.90 7.57 -8.15
C GLN A 15 -17.92 6.84 -7.27
N ARG A 16 -17.67 6.82 -5.97
CA ARG A 16 -18.60 6.35 -4.93
C ARG A 16 -18.89 7.46 -3.93
N SER A 17 -20.17 7.58 -3.58
CA SER A 17 -20.63 8.45 -2.50
C SER A 17 -20.68 7.67 -1.18
N ARG A 18 -20.09 8.21 -0.12
CA ARG A 18 -20.21 7.69 1.24
C ARG A 18 -20.64 8.82 2.17
N THR A 19 -21.49 8.48 3.13
CA THR A 19 -21.95 9.43 4.16
C THR A 19 -20.97 9.41 5.32
N VAL A 20 -20.46 10.58 5.68
CA VAL A 20 -19.56 10.78 6.82
C VAL A 20 -20.22 11.75 7.79
N ARG A 21 -20.08 11.47 9.10
CA ARG A 21 -20.58 12.35 10.15
C ARG A 21 -19.49 13.32 10.57
N MET A 22 -19.77 14.62 10.46
CA MET A 22 -18.89 15.72 10.89
C MET A 22 -19.72 16.68 11.73
N HIS A 23 -19.28 16.99 12.95
CA HIS A 23 -20.01 17.84 13.91
C HIS A 23 -21.50 17.50 14.07
N GLY A 24 -21.87 16.22 14.02
CA GLY A 24 -23.26 15.76 14.13
C GLY A 24 -24.09 15.90 12.85
N VAL A 25 -23.56 16.51 11.79
CA VAL A 25 -24.19 16.59 10.46
C VAL A 25 -23.74 15.40 9.61
N LEU A 26 -24.68 14.80 8.89
CA LEU A 26 -24.39 13.77 7.90
C LEU A 26 -24.10 14.42 6.55
N THR A 27 -22.86 14.31 6.11
CA THR A 27 -22.39 14.88 4.84
C THR A 27 -22.08 13.76 3.86
N SER A 28 -22.69 13.81 2.68
CA SER A 28 -22.38 12.88 1.59
C SER A 28 -21.18 13.39 0.80
N ILE A 29 -20.11 12.60 0.73
CA ILE A 29 -18.89 12.92 -0.01
C ILE A 29 -18.77 11.94 -1.18
N ARG A 30 -18.47 12.46 -2.38
CA ARG A 30 -18.25 11.66 -3.60
C ARG A 30 -16.78 11.68 -4.01
N LEU A 31 -16.13 10.52 -3.97
CA LEU A 31 -14.71 10.32 -4.33
C LEU A 31 -14.54 9.06 -5.17
N GLU A 32 -13.43 8.97 -5.88
CA GLU A 32 -13.00 7.78 -6.61
C GLU A 32 -12.64 6.64 -5.63
N ASN A 33 -12.82 5.38 -6.03
CA ASN A 33 -12.50 4.24 -5.16
C ASN A 33 -11.04 4.24 -4.69
N MET A 34 -10.10 4.55 -5.58
CA MET A 34 -8.69 4.67 -5.20
C MET A 34 -8.46 5.70 -4.08
N VAL A 35 -9.20 6.81 -4.08
CA VAL A 35 -9.09 7.84 -3.03
C VAL A 35 -9.65 7.31 -1.71
N TRP A 36 -10.75 6.55 -1.74
CA TRP A 36 -11.28 5.89 -0.55
C TRP A 36 -10.32 4.85 0.03
N ASP A 37 -9.64 4.10 -0.82
CA ASP A 37 -8.67 3.09 -0.41
C ASP A 37 -7.45 3.73 0.27
N ILE A 38 -6.94 4.84 -0.29
CA ILE A 38 -5.84 5.60 0.31
C ILE A 38 -6.27 6.23 1.65
N LEU A 39 -7.49 6.76 1.76
CA LEU A 39 -8.00 7.28 3.04
C LEU A 39 -8.13 6.18 4.10
N ALA A 40 -8.42 4.94 3.69
CA ALA A 40 -8.43 3.81 4.61
C ALA A 40 -7.02 3.46 5.09
N GLU A 41 -6.04 3.39 4.17
CA GLU A 41 -4.63 3.18 4.52
C GLU A 41 -4.10 4.27 5.48
N MET A 42 -4.39 5.54 5.19
CA MET A 42 -4.01 6.64 6.09
C MET A 42 -4.65 6.51 7.48
N ALA A 43 -5.89 6.03 7.57
CA ALA A 43 -6.57 5.87 8.84
C ALA A 43 -5.97 4.71 9.65
N GLU A 44 -5.57 3.63 8.98
CA GLU A 44 -4.85 2.51 9.58
C GLU A 44 -3.50 2.95 10.15
N ASP A 45 -2.72 3.75 9.41
CA ASP A 45 -1.45 4.33 9.86
C ASP A 45 -1.61 5.20 11.12
N GLU A 46 -2.71 5.96 11.21
CA GLU A 46 -3.04 6.81 12.35
C GLU A 46 -3.79 6.04 13.48
N GLY A 47 -4.06 4.74 13.30
CA GLY A 47 -4.75 3.91 14.29
C GLY A 47 -6.21 4.31 14.53
N CYS A 48 -6.90 4.88 13.53
CA CYS A 48 -8.29 5.31 13.63
C CYS A 48 -9.15 4.79 12.46
N THR A 49 -10.45 5.11 12.46
CA THR A 49 -11.34 4.74 11.35
C THR A 49 -11.30 5.79 10.24
N THR A 50 -11.56 5.41 8.99
CA THR A 50 -11.63 6.36 7.86
C THR A 50 -12.59 7.52 8.11
N ASN A 51 -13.74 7.26 8.73
CA ASN A 51 -14.70 8.31 9.07
C ASN A 51 -14.16 9.27 10.14
N ALA A 52 -13.44 8.75 11.15
CA ALA A 52 -12.81 9.57 12.18
C ALA A 52 -11.69 10.45 11.60
N LEU A 53 -10.83 9.88 10.75
CA LEU A 53 -9.78 10.62 10.05
C LEU A 53 -10.35 11.76 9.20
N ILE A 54 -11.40 11.48 8.41
CA ILE A 54 -12.04 12.50 7.57
C ILE A 54 -12.66 13.61 8.43
N ALA A 55 -13.31 13.26 9.55
CA ALA A 55 -13.84 14.25 10.47
C ALA A 55 -12.73 15.11 11.08
N GLN A 56 -11.62 14.50 11.50
CA GLN A 56 -10.47 15.23 12.02
C GLN A 56 -9.90 16.21 10.99
N PHE A 57 -9.73 15.79 9.73
CA PHE A 57 -9.29 16.69 8.67
C PHE A 57 -10.24 17.86 8.44
N HIS A 58 -11.54 17.62 8.49
CA HIS A 58 -12.53 18.68 8.39
C HIS A 58 -12.36 19.70 9.52
N ASP A 59 -12.25 19.22 10.75
CA ASP A 59 -12.12 20.03 11.96
C ASP A 59 -10.82 20.85 11.96
N GLU A 60 -9.70 20.25 11.56
CA GLU A 60 -8.40 20.91 11.46
C GLU A 60 -8.38 22.01 10.39
N VAL A 61 -8.97 21.76 9.22
CA VAL A 61 -9.06 22.78 8.15
C VAL A 61 -9.97 23.91 8.59
N LEU A 62 -11.11 23.60 9.22
CA LEU A 62 -12.04 24.59 9.73
C LEU A 62 -11.39 25.45 10.81
N ALA A 63 -10.65 24.85 11.75
CA ALA A 63 -9.93 25.58 12.78
C ALA A 63 -8.81 26.48 12.20
N HIS A 64 -8.15 26.03 11.13
CA HIS A 64 -7.04 26.77 10.52
C HIS A 64 -7.50 27.90 9.57
N ARG A 65 -8.60 27.72 8.83
CA ARG A 65 -9.06 28.65 7.78
C ARG A 65 -10.37 29.34 8.07
N GLY A 66 -11.14 28.89 9.06
CA GLY A 66 -12.49 29.36 9.38
C GLY A 66 -13.58 28.79 8.47
N GLU A 67 -13.22 28.13 7.37
CA GLU A 67 -14.14 27.48 6.44
C GLU A 67 -13.50 26.29 5.73
N VAL A 68 -14.33 25.41 5.16
CA VAL A 68 -13.89 24.21 4.42
C VAL A 68 -14.49 24.17 3.01
N PRO A 69 -14.11 25.10 2.11
CA PRO A 69 -14.56 25.05 0.73
C PRO A 69 -13.92 23.85 0.01
N ASN A 70 -14.67 23.20 -0.88
CA ASN A 70 -14.18 22.13 -1.76
C ASN A 70 -13.55 20.94 -1.01
N PHE A 71 -14.16 20.50 0.08
CA PHE A 71 -13.62 19.42 0.93
C PHE A 71 -13.28 18.13 0.17
N ALA A 72 -14.07 17.73 -0.82
CA ALA A 72 -13.77 16.56 -1.64
C ALA A 72 -12.47 16.72 -2.46
N SER A 73 -12.18 17.93 -2.95
CA SER A 73 -10.90 18.23 -3.64
C SER A 73 -9.74 18.25 -2.65
N PHE A 74 -9.96 18.78 -1.45
CA PHE A 74 -8.98 18.73 -0.36
C PHE A 74 -8.58 17.28 -0.06
N LEU A 75 -9.53 16.36 0.12
CA LEU A 75 -9.24 14.95 0.41
C LEU A 75 -8.40 14.28 -0.70
N ARG A 76 -8.70 14.55 -1.98
CA ARG A 76 -7.89 14.06 -3.11
C ARG A 76 -6.45 14.57 -3.04
N VAL A 77 -6.28 15.87 -2.81
CA VAL A 77 -4.95 16.49 -2.70
C VAL A 77 -4.18 15.94 -1.49
N THR A 78 -4.85 15.72 -0.38
CA THR A 78 -4.29 15.12 0.82
C THR A 78 -3.78 13.71 0.56
N CYS A 79 -4.55 12.86 -0.14
CA CYS A 79 -4.12 11.52 -0.54
C CYS A 79 -2.87 11.57 -1.45
N MET A 80 -2.85 12.46 -2.45
CA MET A 80 -1.67 12.63 -3.32
C MET A 80 -0.43 13.08 -2.53
N ARG A 81 -0.60 13.96 -1.54
CA ARG A 81 0.50 14.41 -0.66
C ARG A 81 0.99 13.29 0.25
N TYR A 82 0.09 12.47 0.78
CA TYR A 82 0.42 11.31 1.59
C TYR A 82 1.26 10.30 0.81
N LEU A 83 0.82 9.89 -0.39
CA LEU A 83 1.58 8.98 -1.24
C LEU A 83 2.96 9.54 -1.61
N ARG A 84 3.02 10.83 -1.98
CA ARG A 84 4.28 11.52 -2.28
C ARG A 84 5.24 11.49 -1.09
N ARG A 85 4.74 11.71 0.13
CA ARG A 85 5.54 11.66 1.35
C ARG A 85 6.09 10.25 1.59
N ARG A 86 5.27 9.22 1.47
CA ARG A 86 5.69 7.82 1.63
C ARG A 86 6.76 7.40 0.62
N MET A 87 6.60 7.81 -0.64
CA MET A 87 7.63 7.56 -1.67
C MET A 87 8.97 8.18 -1.27
N MET A 88 8.98 9.44 -0.81
CA MET A 88 10.21 10.12 -0.38
C MET A 88 10.84 9.45 0.86
N GLU A 89 10.02 8.99 1.82
CA GLU A 89 10.51 8.27 3.00
C GLU A 89 11.13 6.92 2.61
N MET A 90 10.50 6.17 1.70
CA MET A 90 11.06 4.94 1.13
C MET A 90 12.39 5.16 0.41
N GLU A 91 12.50 6.22 -0.39
CA GLU A 91 13.76 6.57 -1.09
C GLU A 91 14.90 6.87 -0.11
N ARG A 92 14.61 7.59 0.98
CA ARG A 92 15.59 7.87 2.04
C ARG A 92 16.07 6.59 2.73
N LEU A 93 15.14 5.72 3.12
CA LEU A 93 15.48 4.43 3.74
C LEU A 93 16.34 3.54 2.84
N ARG A 94 16.10 3.58 1.52
CA ARG A 94 16.92 2.86 0.53
C ARG A 94 18.31 3.48 0.39
N ALA A 95 18.43 4.80 0.45
CA ALA A 95 19.73 5.48 0.40
C ALA A 95 20.58 5.20 1.66
N ASP A 96 19.94 5.04 2.82
CA ASP A 96 20.60 4.76 4.11
C ASP A 96 20.99 3.28 4.29
N THR A 97 20.45 2.37 3.47
CA THR A 97 20.83 0.96 3.45
C THR A 97 21.78 0.70 2.28
N PRO A 98 23.11 0.79 2.46
CA PRO A 98 24.03 0.45 1.38
C PRO A 98 23.83 -1.02 0.99
N ASP A 99 23.76 -1.28 -0.32
CA ASP A 99 23.65 -2.62 -0.92
C ASP A 99 24.53 -3.62 -0.15
N LEU A 100 23.91 -4.47 0.67
CA LEU A 100 24.55 -5.70 1.12
C LEU A 100 24.74 -6.55 -0.14
N PRO A 101 25.99 -6.90 -0.51
CA PRO A 101 26.20 -7.71 -1.69
C PRO A 101 25.44 -9.02 -1.48
N VAL A 102 24.44 -9.27 -2.33
CA VAL A 102 23.83 -10.59 -2.51
C VAL A 102 25.00 -11.53 -2.82
N GLN A 103 25.47 -12.23 -1.79
CA GLN A 103 26.43 -13.31 -1.97
C GLN A 103 25.69 -14.38 -2.76
N ALA A 104 26.00 -14.46 -4.05
CA ALA A 104 25.67 -15.61 -4.86
C ALA A 104 26.26 -16.83 -4.15
N THR A 105 25.40 -17.57 -3.45
CA THR A 105 25.76 -18.86 -2.88
C THR A 105 26.10 -19.76 -4.04
N GLY A 106 27.40 -19.95 -4.24
CA GLY A 106 27.97 -20.76 -5.31
C GLY A 106 27.40 -22.15 -5.28
N THR A 107 26.66 -22.50 -6.34
CA THR A 107 26.25 -23.86 -6.65
C THR A 107 27.51 -24.72 -6.74
N HIS A 108 27.78 -25.48 -5.68
CA HIS A 108 28.85 -26.47 -5.65
C HIS A 108 28.49 -27.59 -6.64
N GLY A 109 29.05 -27.52 -7.85
CA GLY A 109 29.21 -28.69 -8.69
C GLY A 109 30.40 -29.50 -8.21
N ARG A 110 30.18 -30.65 -7.54
CA ARG A 110 31.12 -31.78 -7.61
C ARG A 110 30.52 -33.11 -7.10
N SER A 111 30.34 -34.01 -8.06
CA SER A 111 30.54 -35.48 -8.03
C SER A 111 29.85 -36.34 -6.96
N LEU A 112 28.91 -37.18 -7.42
CA LEU A 112 28.58 -38.46 -6.78
C LEU A 112 29.77 -39.45 -6.90
N PRO A 113 30.07 -40.26 -5.87
CA PRO A 113 30.80 -41.50 -6.06
C PRO A 113 29.82 -42.67 -6.31
N ALA A 114 30.19 -43.50 -7.30
CA ALA A 114 29.50 -44.72 -7.68
C ALA A 114 29.49 -45.75 -6.54
N ALA A 115 28.30 -46.23 -6.16
CA ALA A 115 28.14 -47.38 -5.29
C ALA A 115 28.20 -48.66 -6.15
N SER A 116 29.32 -49.37 -6.09
CA SER A 116 29.46 -50.72 -6.64
C SER A 116 28.65 -51.69 -5.77
N GLY A 117 27.55 -52.18 -6.34
CA GLY A 117 26.71 -53.21 -5.72
C GLY A 117 27.44 -54.55 -5.63
N THR A 118 27.51 -55.09 -4.41
CA THR A 118 27.79 -56.52 -4.19
C THR A 118 26.47 -57.20 -3.86
N VAL A 119 26.10 -58.15 -4.73
CA VAL A 119 24.94 -59.03 -4.64
C VAL A 119 25.16 -60.03 -3.51
N ALA A 120 24.18 -60.15 -2.59
CA ALA A 120 24.09 -61.26 -1.64
C ALA A 120 22.80 -62.07 -1.92
N PRO A 121 22.86 -63.41 -1.95
CA PRO A 121 21.76 -64.23 -2.47
C PRO A 121 20.69 -64.55 -1.42
N LEU A 122 19.46 -64.69 -1.92
CA LEU A 122 18.28 -65.28 -1.29
C LEU A 122 18.59 -66.56 -0.50
N ARG A 123 17.96 -66.73 0.67
CA ARG A 123 17.40 -68.03 1.08
C ARG A 123 16.11 -67.90 1.90
N PRO A 124 15.25 -68.94 1.89
CA PRO A 124 13.82 -68.80 2.14
C PRO A 124 13.31 -69.48 3.42
N ARG A 125 12.05 -69.11 3.72
CA ARG A 125 11.04 -69.66 4.65
C ARG A 125 10.92 -68.98 6.00
#